data_AF-A0A318HPX3-F1
#
_entry.id   AF-A0A318HPX3-F1
#
_cell.length_a   1.000
_cell.length_b   1.000
_cell.length_c   1.000
_cell.angle_alpha   90.00
_cell.angle_beta   90.00
_cell.angle_gamma   90.00
#
_symmetry.space_group_name_H-M   'P 1'
#
loop_
_entity.id
_entity.type
_entity.pdbx_description
1 polymer ?
#
loop_
_entity_poly.entity_id
_entity_poly.type
_entity_poly.pdbx_seq_one_letter_code
_entity_poly.pdbx_strand_id
1 'polypeptide(L)'
;MNKKKIVIIISILLVVSCNRSPLKNIFKQEVLDSVRSYIEKDNFAHDSYLMLQTEKIFHENKIDINNGFIIGPLYENLYPDSEQGNYIELLKYKNKTVYIQFFNASFIDSLYHARTVIYCRQDSFCIYKNVYSHNPIMNYLKRASLIYYKKGKLLVRNDIDSLYLPKLSVDNLE
;
A
#
# COMPACT_ATOMS: atom_id res chain seq x y z
N MET A 1 43.80 3.22 -20.97
CA MET A 1 42.84 2.94 -19.88
C MET A 1 42.76 1.43 -19.68
N ASN A 2 43.08 0.93 -18.47
CA ASN A 2 43.38 -0.48 -18.24
C ASN A 2 42.08 -1.33 -18.30
N LYS A 3 42.02 -2.38 -19.15
CA LYS A 3 40.82 -3.22 -19.34
C LYS A 3 40.27 -3.76 -18.01
N LYS A 4 41.15 -4.05 -17.05
CA LYS A 4 40.79 -4.48 -15.68
C LYS A 4 40.01 -3.40 -14.90
N LYS A 5 40.35 -2.11 -15.06
CA LYS A 5 39.62 -0.99 -14.42
C LYS A 5 38.23 -0.80 -15.01
N ILE A 6 38.06 -1.03 -16.32
CA ILE A 6 36.76 -0.95 -17.00
C ILE A 6 35.82 -2.05 -16.50
N VAL A 7 36.30 -3.29 -16.37
CA VAL A 7 35.51 -4.39 -15.83
C VAL A 7 35.07 -4.11 -14.40
N ILE A 8 35.98 -3.63 -13.54
CA ILE A 8 35.65 -3.30 -12.14
C ILE A 8 34.60 -2.18 -12.07
N ILE A 9 34.72 -1.12 -12.89
CA ILE A 9 33.75 -0.02 -12.93
C ILE A 9 32.38 -0.51 -13.43
N ILE A 10 32.35 -1.35 -14.47
CA ILE A 10 31.11 -1.96 -14.99
C ILE A 10 30.48 -2.90 -13.96
N SER A 11 31.27 -3.70 -13.25
CA SER A 11 30.80 -4.58 -12.18
C SER A 11 30.21 -3.78 -11.00
N ILE A 12 30.85 -2.68 -10.59
CA ILE A 12 30.32 -1.80 -9.54
C ILE A 12 29.03 -1.12 -10.02
N LEU A 13 28.97 -0.64 -11.27
CA LEU A 13 27.75 -0.09 -11.88
C LEU A 13 26.62 -1.12 -11.98
N LEU A 14 26.93 -2.39 -12.27
CA LEU A 14 25.95 -3.48 -12.32
C LEU A 14 25.41 -3.84 -10.92
N VAL A 15 26.24 -3.76 -9.87
CA VAL A 15 25.81 -3.99 -8.48
C VAL A 15 24.97 -2.82 -7.97
N VAL A 16 25.29 -1.57 -8.34
CA VAL A 16 24.47 -0.39 -8.03
C VAL A 16 23.18 -0.35 -8.86
N SER A 17 23.15 -1.00 -10.03
CA SER A 17 21.94 -1.13 -10.86
C SER A 17 20.95 -2.19 -10.36
N CYS A 18 21.30 -2.99 -9.34
CA CYS A 18 20.33 -3.80 -8.60
C CYS A 18 19.64 -2.94 -7.53
N ASN A 19 19.02 -1.85 -7.97
CA ASN A 19 18.14 -1.00 -7.17
C ASN A 19 16.77 -1.69 -6.94
N ARG A 20 16.80 -2.99 -6.60
CA ARG A 20 15.60 -3.74 -6.18
C ARG A 20 15.51 -3.57 -4.68
N SER A 21 14.45 -2.89 -4.22
CA SER A 21 14.09 -2.87 -2.80
C SER A 21 14.16 -4.31 -2.25
N PRO A 22 15.00 -4.58 -1.23
CA PRO A 22 15.24 -5.94 -0.73
C PRO A 22 13.95 -6.61 -0.25
N LEU A 23 12.94 -5.82 0.13
CA LEU A 23 11.62 -6.27 0.54
C LEU A 23 10.81 -6.90 -0.59
N LYS A 24 11.06 -6.54 -1.86
CA LYS A 24 10.32 -7.13 -2.99
C LYS A 24 10.45 -8.65 -3.02
N ASN A 25 11.58 -9.19 -2.58
CA ASN A 25 11.84 -10.63 -2.56
C ASN A 25 11.12 -11.37 -1.42
N ILE A 26 10.57 -10.65 -0.44
CA ILE A 26 9.78 -11.22 0.67
C ILE A 26 8.36 -11.56 0.20
N PHE A 27 7.83 -10.81 -0.75
CA PHE A 27 6.48 -11.01 -1.26
C PHE A 27 6.47 -12.02 -2.39
N LYS A 28 5.50 -12.94 -2.35
CA LYS A 28 5.18 -13.79 -3.51
C LYS A 28 4.84 -12.91 -4.71
N GLN A 29 5.31 -13.31 -5.89
CA GLN A 29 5.14 -12.54 -7.13
C GLN A 29 3.65 -12.25 -7.43
N GLU A 30 2.75 -13.19 -7.16
CA GLU A 30 1.30 -13.03 -7.34
C GLU A 30 0.70 -11.86 -6.52
N VAL A 31 1.26 -11.56 -5.34
CA VAL A 31 0.87 -10.40 -4.53
C VAL A 31 1.31 -9.11 -5.21
N LEU A 32 2.56 -9.06 -5.67
CA LEU A 32 3.11 -7.89 -6.37
C LEU A 32 2.39 -7.63 -7.70
N ASP A 33 1.97 -8.68 -8.39
CA ASP A 33 1.19 -8.56 -9.63
C ASP A 33 -0.22 -8.05 -9.33
N SER A 34 -0.84 -8.47 -8.23
CA SER A 34 -2.12 -7.93 -7.76
C SER A 34 -2.03 -6.45 -7.39
N VAL A 35 -0.93 -6.04 -6.75
CA VAL A 35 -0.62 -4.62 -6.49
C VAL A 35 -0.52 -3.83 -7.79
N ARG A 36 0.22 -4.32 -8.79
CA ARG A 36 0.30 -3.65 -10.10
C ARG A 36 -1.07 -3.57 -10.77
N SER A 37 -1.86 -4.65 -10.72
CA SER A 37 -3.21 -4.67 -11.29
C SER A 37 -4.14 -3.65 -10.63
N TYR A 38 -4.03 -3.47 -9.30
CA TYR A 38 -4.76 -2.43 -8.58
C TYR A 38 -4.39 -1.04 -9.10
N ILE A 39 -3.09 -0.75 -9.23
CA ILE A 39 -2.56 0.53 -9.72
C ILE A 39 -3.02 0.82 -11.16
N GLU A 40 -3.13 -0.19 -12.01
CA GLU A 40 -3.60 -0.02 -13.40
C GLU A 40 -5.08 0.29 -13.52
N LYS A 41 -5.89 -0.17 -12.55
CA LYS A 41 -7.33 0.09 -12.51
C LYS A 41 -7.67 1.40 -11.80
N ASP A 42 -6.70 2.02 -11.16
CA ASP A 42 -6.88 3.28 -10.46
C ASP A 42 -6.96 4.46 -11.45
N ASN A 43 -8.17 4.93 -11.69
CA ASN A 43 -8.48 6.02 -12.61
C ASN A 43 -8.16 7.42 -12.07
N PHE A 44 -7.85 7.56 -10.78
CA PHE A 44 -7.68 8.86 -10.12
C PHE A 44 -6.25 9.42 -10.21
N ALA A 45 -5.38 8.75 -10.97
CA ALA A 45 -4.01 9.19 -11.22
C ALA A 45 -3.18 9.47 -9.95
N HIS A 46 -3.42 8.72 -8.86
CA HIS A 46 -2.66 8.84 -7.61
C HIS A 46 -1.15 8.64 -7.83
N ASP A 47 -0.31 9.36 -7.09
CA ASP A 47 1.16 9.30 -7.23
C ASP A 47 1.78 8.17 -6.40
N SER A 48 1.11 7.76 -5.32
CA SER A 48 1.65 6.81 -4.36
C SER A 48 0.57 5.96 -3.70
N TYR A 49 0.99 4.79 -3.23
CA TYR A 49 0.12 3.81 -2.59
C TYR A 49 0.73 3.32 -1.30
N LEU A 50 -0.11 2.96 -0.35
CA LEU A 50 0.26 2.34 0.91
C LEU A 50 -0.32 0.94 0.98
N MET A 51 0.53 0.00 1.38
CA MET A 51 0.16 -1.36 1.71
C MET A 51 0.23 -1.56 3.24
N LEU A 52 -0.86 -2.03 3.83
CA LEU A 52 -1.02 -2.25 5.27
C LEU A 52 -1.30 -3.71 5.57
N GLN A 53 -0.65 -4.27 6.58
CA GLN A 53 -0.96 -5.61 7.07
C GLN A 53 -2.31 -5.67 7.79
N THR A 54 -3.08 -6.70 7.51
CA THR A 54 -4.45 -6.87 8.02
C THR A 54 -4.51 -7.35 9.47
N GLU A 55 -3.47 -8.06 9.95
CA GLU A 55 -3.41 -8.68 11.29
C GLU A 55 -3.65 -7.69 12.45
N LYS A 56 -3.31 -6.41 12.27
CA LYS A 56 -3.53 -5.37 13.30
C LYS A 56 -4.75 -4.48 13.05
N ILE A 57 -5.40 -4.60 11.90
CA ILE A 57 -6.56 -3.78 11.55
C ILE A 57 -7.86 -4.55 11.86
N PHE A 58 -7.83 -5.89 11.78
CA PHE A 58 -8.99 -6.74 12.09
C PHE A 58 -8.78 -7.49 13.41
N HIS A 59 -8.98 -6.81 14.54
CA HIS A 59 -8.85 -7.44 15.85
C HIS A 59 -10.06 -8.29 16.27
N GLU A 60 -11.25 -8.12 15.67
CA GLU A 60 -12.49 -8.62 16.29
C GLU A 60 -13.40 -9.50 15.42
N ASN A 61 -13.11 -9.72 14.13
CA ASN A 61 -14.01 -10.51 13.29
C ASN A 61 -13.35 -11.77 12.73
N LYS A 62 -14.08 -12.89 12.91
CA LYS A 62 -13.93 -14.30 12.52
C LYS A 62 -13.49 -14.61 11.06
N ILE A 63 -12.91 -13.65 10.35
CA ILE A 63 -12.41 -13.85 9.00
C ILE A 63 -10.93 -14.18 9.16
N ASP A 64 -10.54 -15.41 8.79
CA ASP A 64 -9.13 -15.83 8.63
C ASP A 64 -8.44 -14.99 7.53
N ILE A 65 -8.23 -13.70 7.79
CA ILE A 65 -7.43 -12.76 6.98
C ILE A 65 -6.08 -12.57 7.68
N ASN A 66 -5.63 -13.54 8.47
CA ASN A 66 -4.37 -13.53 9.21
C ASN A 66 -3.12 -13.55 8.31
N ASN A 67 -3.25 -13.19 7.02
CA ASN A 67 -2.18 -13.14 6.01
C ASN A 67 -2.61 -12.29 4.81
N GLY A 68 -3.17 -11.10 5.06
CA GLY A 68 -3.65 -10.19 4.02
C GLY A 68 -2.97 -8.83 4.06
N PHE A 69 -3.20 -8.08 2.99
CA PHE A 69 -2.77 -6.70 2.84
C PHE A 69 -3.90 -5.84 2.31
N ILE A 70 -4.08 -4.66 2.88
CA ILE A 70 -4.90 -3.62 2.30
C ILE A 70 -3.98 -2.72 1.49
N ILE A 71 -4.33 -2.45 0.23
CA ILE A 71 -3.62 -1.47 -0.60
C ILE A 71 -4.56 -0.34 -1.00
N GLY A 72 -4.12 0.90 -0.82
CA GLY A 72 -4.86 2.11 -1.21
C GLY A 72 -3.94 3.30 -1.49
N PRO A 73 -4.48 4.44 -1.93
CA PRO A 73 -3.71 5.66 -2.17
C PRO A 73 -3.12 6.23 -0.86
N LEU A 74 -1.84 6.61 -0.86
CA LEU A 74 -1.19 7.12 0.33
C LEU A 74 -1.47 8.62 0.50
N TYR A 75 -2.41 8.98 1.38
CA TYR A 75 -2.68 10.36 1.76
C TYR A 75 -1.83 10.81 2.96
N GLU A 76 -1.56 12.11 3.02
CA GLU A 76 -0.97 12.73 4.20
C GLU A 76 -1.94 12.68 5.39
N ASN A 77 -1.39 12.54 6.60
CA ASN A 77 -2.16 12.45 7.85
C ASN A 77 -3.14 11.27 7.91
N LEU A 78 -2.80 10.15 7.26
CA LEU A 78 -3.54 8.90 7.36
C LEU A 78 -3.60 8.38 8.80
N TYR A 79 -2.64 8.74 9.66
CA TYR A 79 -2.69 8.45 11.10
C TYR A 79 -2.24 9.70 11.86
N PRO A 80 -3.17 10.60 12.25
CA PRO A 80 -2.81 11.89 12.84
C PRO A 80 -2.13 11.76 14.22
N ASP A 81 -2.37 10.65 14.93
CA ASP A 81 -1.89 10.43 16.30
C ASP A 81 -0.72 9.42 16.40
N SER A 82 -0.26 8.86 15.28
CA SER A 82 0.90 7.95 15.30
C SER A 82 2.18 8.72 14.95
N GLU A 83 3.26 8.48 15.70
CA GLU A 83 4.62 8.82 15.25
C GLU A 83 4.75 8.46 13.77
N GLN A 84 5.10 9.46 12.96
CA GLN A 84 5.07 9.43 11.49
C GLN A 84 5.39 8.03 10.96
N GLY A 85 4.42 7.44 10.27
CA GLY A 85 4.48 6.05 9.84
C GLY A 85 5.81 5.74 9.18
N ASN A 86 6.54 4.80 9.76
CA ASN A 86 7.81 4.27 9.23
C ASN A 86 7.56 3.52 7.91
N TYR A 87 7.35 4.28 6.84
CA TYR A 87 7.08 3.76 5.52
C TYR A 87 8.37 3.27 4.87
N ILE A 88 8.25 2.16 4.15
CA ILE A 88 9.35 1.60 3.37
C ILE A 88 8.91 1.51 1.92
N GLU A 89 9.79 1.95 1.01
CA GLU A 89 9.56 1.79 -0.42
C GLU A 89 9.60 0.29 -0.79
N LEU A 90 8.45 -0.26 -1.18
CA LEU A 90 8.32 -1.64 -1.61
C LEU A 90 8.69 -1.81 -3.10
N LEU A 91 8.10 -0.97 -3.96
CA LEU A 91 8.37 -0.98 -5.40
C LEU A 91 7.96 0.33 -6.08
N LYS A 92 8.55 0.59 -7.24
CA LYS A 92 8.08 1.60 -8.20
C LYS A 92 7.43 0.93 -9.40
N TYR A 93 6.31 1.47 -9.86
CA TYR A 93 5.58 0.97 -11.03
C TYR A 93 4.92 2.12 -11.79
N LYS A 94 5.21 2.26 -13.09
CA LYS A 94 4.67 3.35 -13.95
C LYS A 94 4.78 4.74 -13.32
N ASN A 95 5.96 5.08 -12.78
CA ASN A 95 6.27 6.31 -12.03
C ASN A 95 5.53 6.50 -10.70
N LYS A 96 4.75 5.52 -10.26
CA LYS A 96 4.07 5.52 -8.97
C LYS A 96 4.87 4.75 -7.93
N THR A 97 4.82 5.18 -6.69
CA THR A 97 5.58 4.57 -5.59
C THR A 97 4.66 3.81 -4.65
N VAL A 98 4.99 2.55 -4.36
CA VAL A 98 4.26 1.74 -3.39
C VAL A 98 5.08 1.65 -2.12
N TYR A 99 4.48 2.08 -1.02
CA TYR A 99 5.03 1.99 0.31
C TYR A 99 4.36 0.85 1.08
N ILE A 100 5.07 0.30 2.05
CA ILE A 100 4.53 -0.62 3.04
C ILE A 100 4.80 -0.10 4.43
N GLN A 101 3.84 -0.28 5.33
CA GLN A 101 4.01 -0.02 6.74
C GLN A 101 3.87 -1.33 7.52
N PHE A 102 4.87 -1.61 8.37
CA PHE A 102 4.83 -2.72 9.32
C PHE A 102 4.62 -2.15 10.72
N PHE A 103 3.60 -2.61 11.43
CA PHE A 103 3.35 -2.17 12.80
C PHE A 103 4.28 -2.94 13.77
N ASN A 104 5.14 -2.25 14.51
CA ASN A 104 6.15 -2.80 15.46
C ASN A 104 7.32 -3.53 14.80
N ALA A 105 7.85 -2.99 13.71
CA ALA A 105 9.04 -3.54 13.09
C ALA A 105 10.33 -2.96 13.72
N SER A 106 10.56 -3.25 15.01
CA SER A 106 11.82 -2.90 15.69
C SER A 106 13.06 -3.54 15.04
N PHE A 107 12.85 -4.52 14.16
CA PHE A 107 13.88 -5.21 13.39
C PHE A 107 14.19 -4.54 12.04
N ILE A 108 13.39 -3.56 11.59
CA ILE A 108 13.65 -2.86 10.34
C ILE A 108 14.65 -1.75 10.61
N ASP A 109 15.83 -1.88 10.01
CA ASP A 109 16.86 -0.86 10.05
C ASP A 109 16.30 0.46 9.51
N SER A 110 16.57 1.56 10.22
CA SER A 110 16.26 2.92 9.82
C SER A 110 16.68 3.26 8.39
N LEU A 111 17.73 2.60 7.87
CA LEU A 111 18.22 2.73 6.50
C LEU A 111 17.19 2.29 5.44
N TYR A 112 16.24 1.43 5.80
CA TYR A 112 15.16 1.01 4.90
C TYR A 112 13.99 1.98 4.87
N HIS A 113 13.89 2.91 5.83
CA HIS A 113 12.81 3.89 5.80
C HIS A 113 12.96 4.84 4.62
N ALA A 114 11.82 5.19 4.02
CA ALA A 114 11.79 6.18 2.96
C ALA A 114 12.19 7.54 3.55
N ARG A 115 13.31 8.09 3.08
CA ARG A 115 13.78 9.44 3.48
C ARG A 115 12.80 10.54 3.10
N THR A 116 12.05 10.33 2.03
CA THR A 116 11.01 11.23 1.58
C THR A 116 9.84 10.40 1.08
N VAL A 117 8.67 10.67 1.65
CA VAL A 117 7.43 9.98 1.31
C VAL A 117 6.65 10.88 0.37
N ILE A 118 6.25 10.35 -0.77
CA ILE A 118 5.38 11.04 -1.72
C ILE A 118 3.95 10.76 -1.30
N TYR A 119 3.18 11.81 -1.02
CA TYR A 119 1.76 11.70 -0.68
C TYR A 119 0.90 12.11 -1.86
N CYS A 120 -0.24 11.45 -1.99
CA CYS A 120 -1.29 11.85 -2.91
C CYS A 120 -1.95 13.15 -2.45
N ARG A 121 -2.39 13.95 -3.42
CA ARG A 121 -3.28 15.07 -3.15
C ARG A 121 -4.55 14.56 -2.46
N GLN A 122 -4.94 15.20 -1.36
CA GLN A 122 -6.20 14.90 -0.70
C GLN A 122 -7.36 15.20 -1.64
N ASP A 123 -8.22 14.22 -1.86
CA ASP A 123 -9.53 14.37 -2.46
C ASP A 123 -10.63 14.10 -1.43
N SER A 124 -11.89 14.26 -1.86
CA SER A 124 -13.04 14.02 -1.00
C SER A 124 -13.75 12.75 -1.41
N PHE A 125 -14.58 12.24 -0.50
CA PHE A 125 -15.52 11.17 -0.79
C PHE A 125 -16.90 11.54 -0.27
N CYS A 126 -17.93 11.09 -0.98
CA CYS A 126 -19.31 11.25 -0.54
C CYS A 126 -19.58 10.27 0.62
N ILE A 127 -19.99 10.82 1.77
CA ILE A 127 -20.52 10.03 2.89
C ILE A 127 -21.99 9.71 2.62
N TYR A 128 -22.77 10.72 2.24
CA TYR A 128 -24.21 10.60 2.02
C TYR A 128 -24.73 11.77 1.17
N LYS A 129 -25.46 11.47 0.08
CA LYS A 129 -25.99 12.48 -0.87
C LYS A 129 -24.90 13.47 -1.33
N ASN A 130 -25.00 14.73 -0.92
CA ASN A 130 -24.06 15.81 -1.25
C ASN A 130 -23.16 16.18 -0.05
N VAL A 131 -23.08 15.31 0.96
CA VAL A 131 -22.20 15.49 2.13
C VAL A 131 -20.88 14.79 1.85
N TYR A 132 -19.82 15.59 1.77
CA TYR A 132 -18.48 15.14 1.47
C TYR A 132 -17.59 15.22 2.70
N SER A 133 -16.65 14.28 2.82
CA SER A 133 -15.59 14.31 3.81
C SER A 133 -14.23 14.20 3.16
N HIS A 134 -13.26 14.76 3.86
CA HIS A 134 -11.84 14.77 3.50
C HIS A 134 -11.03 13.91 4.48
N ASN A 135 -11.68 13.10 5.32
CA ASN A 135 -11.00 12.26 6.30
C ASN A 135 -10.04 11.28 5.56
N PRO A 136 -8.71 11.37 5.77
CA PRO A 136 -7.74 10.60 4.98
C PRO A 136 -7.88 9.09 5.11
N ILE A 137 -8.18 8.59 6.32
CA ILE A 137 -8.37 7.14 6.58
C ILE A 137 -9.59 6.64 5.82
N MET A 138 -10.70 7.35 5.93
CA MET A 138 -11.94 6.96 5.27
C MET A 138 -11.79 7.00 3.75
N ASN A 139 -11.07 7.99 3.24
CA ASN A 139 -10.80 8.13 1.83
C ASN A 139 -9.90 7.00 1.30
N TYR A 140 -8.88 6.63 2.06
CA TYR A 140 -8.06 5.44 1.83
C TYR A 140 -8.93 4.18 1.77
N LEU A 141 -9.73 3.92 2.81
CA LEU A 141 -10.57 2.72 2.91
C LEU A 141 -11.61 2.63 1.78
N LYS A 142 -12.16 3.76 1.33
CA LYS A 142 -13.11 3.82 0.20
C LYS A 142 -12.49 3.44 -1.15
N ARG A 143 -11.17 3.62 -1.31
CA ARG A 143 -10.46 3.34 -2.56
C ARG A 143 -9.60 2.08 -2.48
N ALA A 144 -9.43 1.52 -1.29
CA ALA A 144 -8.48 0.45 -1.06
C ALA A 144 -9.05 -0.93 -1.41
N SER A 145 -8.14 -1.86 -1.72
CA SER A 145 -8.44 -3.27 -1.99
C SER A 145 -7.75 -4.17 -0.99
N LEU A 146 -8.43 -5.23 -0.59
CA LEU A 146 -7.90 -6.29 0.26
C LEU A 146 -7.36 -7.42 -0.62
N ILE A 147 -6.07 -7.71 -0.48
CA ILE A 147 -5.36 -8.83 -1.10
C ILE A 147 -5.09 -9.86 0.00
N TYR A 148 -5.60 -11.09 -0.13
CA TYR A 148 -5.49 -12.08 0.95
C TYR A 148 -5.52 -13.51 0.42
N TYR A 149 -4.99 -14.46 1.21
CA TYR A 149 -5.06 -15.88 0.88
C TYR A 149 -6.28 -16.53 1.54
N LYS A 150 -6.97 -17.37 0.77
CA LYS A 150 -8.01 -18.27 1.29
C LYS A 150 -7.84 -19.64 0.65
N LYS A 151 -7.67 -20.68 1.47
CA LYS A 151 -7.44 -22.07 1.03
C LYS A 151 -6.30 -22.17 -0.02
N GLY A 152 -5.19 -21.47 0.23
CA GLY A 152 -4.01 -21.46 -0.63
C GLY A 152 -4.13 -20.64 -1.93
N LYS A 153 -5.28 -20.02 -2.20
CA LYS A 153 -5.48 -19.15 -3.38
C LYS A 153 -5.46 -17.69 -2.99
N LEU A 154 -4.79 -16.86 -3.80
CA LEU A 154 -4.83 -15.42 -3.67
C LEU A 154 -6.19 -14.88 -4.15
N LEU A 155 -6.81 -14.05 -3.33
CA LEU A 155 -8.08 -13.38 -3.62
C LEU A 155 -7.91 -11.87 -3.46
N VAL A 156 -8.67 -11.11 -4.24
CA VAL A 156 -8.73 -9.65 -4.17
C VAL A 156 -10.17 -9.20 -3.96
N ARG A 157 -10.41 -8.33 -2.99
CA ARG A 157 -11.71 -7.71 -2.70
C ARG A 157 -11.56 -6.19 -2.72
N ASN A 158 -12.28 -5.53 -3.62
CA ASN A 158 -12.15 -4.07 -3.82
C ASN A 158 -13.06 -3.24 -2.89
N ASP A 159 -14.15 -3.84 -2.37
CA ASP A 159 -15.11 -3.12 -1.52
C ASP A 159 -14.80 -3.38 -0.04
N ILE A 160 -13.66 -2.87 0.43
CA ILE A 160 -13.25 -3.08 1.82
C ILE A 160 -13.94 -2.12 2.79
N ASP A 161 -14.41 -0.97 2.31
CA ASP A 161 -15.17 -0.01 3.11
C ASP A 161 -16.36 -0.67 3.80
N SER A 162 -17.03 -1.62 3.14
CA SER A 162 -18.11 -2.43 3.71
C SER A 162 -17.72 -3.34 4.89
N LEU A 163 -16.41 -3.55 5.11
CA LEU A 163 -15.89 -4.26 6.29
C LEU A 163 -15.77 -3.34 7.51
N TYR A 164 -15.65 -2.03 7.29
CA TYR A 164 -15.35 -1.04 8.32
C TYR A 164 -16.49 -0.04 8.54
N LEU A 165 -17.31 0.16 7.52
CA LEU A 165 -18.39 1.11 7.47
C LEU A 165 -19.66 0.36 7.08
N PRO A 166 -20.76 0.54 7.82
CA PRO A 166 -22.04 0.00 7.40
C PRO A 166 -22.39 0.54 6.02
N LYS A 167 -22.80 -0.34 5.10
CA LYS A 167 -23.44 0.10 3.86
C LYS A 167 -24.72 0.82 4.26
N LEU A 168 -24.80 2.12 3.98
CA LEU A 168 -26.05 2.85 4.09
C LEU A 168 -26.99 2.27 3.03
N SER A 169 -27.95 1.44 3.45
CA SER A 169 -29.04 0.99 2.59
C SER A 169 -29.91 2.20 2.29
N VAL A 170 -30.11 2.50 1.00
CA VAL A 170 -31.01 3.57 0.56
C VAL A 170 -32.47 3.24 0.89
N ASP A 171 -32.76 1.98 1.22
CA ASP A 171 -34.12 1.43 1.32
C ASP A 171 -34.85 1.64 2.66
N ASN A 172 -34.28 2.37 3.62
CA ASN A 172 -34.95 2.67 4.90
C ASN A 172 -35.29 4.16 5.05
N LEU A 173 -35.87 4.76 4.01
CA LEU A 173 -36.47 6.09 4.06
C LEU A 173 -37.86 6.04 3.39
N GLU A 174 -38.80 5.42 4.08
CA GLU A 174 -40.19 5.91 4.12
C GLU A 174 -40.31 6.95 5.24
#